data_AF-A0A7W8P5R9-F1
#
_entry.id   AF-A0A7W8P5R9-F1
#
_cell.length_a   1.000
_cell.length_b   1.000
_cell.length_c   1.000
_cell.angle_alpha   90.00
_cell.angle_beta   90.00
_cell.angle_gamma   90.00
#
_symmetry.space_group_name_H-M   'P 1'
#
loop_
_entity.id
_entity.type
_entity.pdbx_description
1 polymer ?
#
loop_
_entity_poly.entity_id
_entity_poly.type
_entity_poly.pdbx_seq_one_letter_code
_entity_poly.pdbx_strand_id
1 'polypeptide(L)'
;MFPYVETFYDPSAGTVSHIVYAGYGSPCAVIDPVLDFDAAPSTHSIERLVAFVEKKRLEVEWILQTHAYAGHLSGASVLNGRVGGKTGIGRSIVDVRSMLSATLDLSSEPGFDHLFAPDEVFFIGTLQAQVLAMPEPTPFDAAFMIEDALFVVDTLFMPEVGAWRRVCVRGPASLAGHACRFPSNGTRTCLGRQDR
;
A
#
# COMPACT_ATOMS: atom_id res chain seq x y z
N MET A 1 -11.87 15.12 -0.12
CA MET A 1 -12.05 14.91 1.34
C MET A 1 -10.79 14.23 1.82
N PHE A 2 -10.17 14.59 2.96
CA PHE A 2 -8.90 13.94 3.35
C PHE A 2 -9.20 12.51 3.85
N PRO A 3 -8.58 11.46 3.27
CA PRO A 3 -8.75 10.12 3.75
C PRO A 3 -8.02 9.93 5.08
N TYR A 4 -8.52 9.04 5.94
CA TYR A 4 -7.74 8.55 7.06
C TYR A 4 -6.77 7.49 6.58
N VAL A 5 -5.53 7.55 7.06
CA VAL A 5 -4.47 6.60 6.75
C VAL A 5 -3.87 6.08 8.05
N GLU A 6 -3.97 4.78 8.29
CA GLU A 6 -3.23 4.10 9.35
C GLU A 6 -2.06 3.32 8.73
N THR A 7 -0.91 3.37 9.39
CA THR A 7 0.35 2.85 8.84
C THR A 7 0.96 1.80 9.77
N PHE A 8 1.33 0.67 9.20
CA PHE A 8 1.88 -0.49 9.90
C PHE A 8 3.27 -0.79 9.37
N TYR A 9 4.29 -0.49 10.17
CA TYR A 9 5.66 -0.91 9.88
C TYR A 9 5.89 -2.34 10.36
N ASP A 10 6.49 -3.15 9.48
CA ASP A 10 7.05 -4.47 9.77
C ASP A 10 8.59 -4.37 9.79
N PRO A 11 9.23 -4.53 10.96
CA PRO A 11 10.68 -4.46 11.08
C PRO A 11 11.41 -5.67 10.48
N SER A 12 10.75 -6.82 10.33
CA SER A 12 11.35 -8.04 9.77
C SER A 12 11.53 -7.91 8.25
N ALA A 13 10.50 -7.41 7.57
CA ALA A 13 10.48 -7.20 6.12
C ALA A 13 10.97 -5.80 5.70
N GLY A 14 11.22 -4.89 6.66
CA GLY A 14 11.54 -3.48 6.38
C GLY A 14 10.44 -2.78 5.57
N THR A 15 9.20 -3.26 5.65
CA THR A 15 8.10 -2.88 4.77
C THR A 15 7.00 -2.17 5.55
N VAL A 16 6.24 -1.34 4.85
CA VAL A 16 5.12 -0.58 5.40
C VAL A 16 3.84 -0.97 4.67
N SER A 17 2.81 -1.34 5.43
CA SER A 17 1.44 -1.52 4.95
C SER A 17 0.57 -0.35 5.39
N HIS A 18 -0.45 -0.02 4.61
CA HIS A 18 -1.38 1.07 4.90
C HIS A 18 -2.84 0.61 4.89
N ILE A 19 -3.68 1.21 5.73
CA ILE A 19 -5.14 1.10 5.65
C ILE A 19 -5.70 2.49 5.40
N VAL A 20 -6.45 2.65 4.30
CA VAL A 20 -7.02 3.92 3.83
C VAL A 20 -8.54 3.85 3.87
N TYR A 21 -9.19 4.82 4.53
CA TYR A 21 -10.64 4.78 4.77
C TYR A 21 -11.24 6.17 4.99
N ALA A 22 -12.56 6.30 4.79
CA ALA A 22 -13.27 7.58 4.89
C ALA A 22 -13.72 7.92 6.32
N GLY A 23 -13.97 6.89 7.14
CA GLY A 23 -14.39 7.06 8.53
C GLY A 23 -14.69 5.74 9.23
N TYR A 24 -15.22 5.80 10.45
CA TYR A 24 -15.63 4.60 11.17
C TYR A 24 -16.76 3.87 10.41
N GLY A 25 -16.66 2.56 10.26
CA GLY A 25 -17.67 1.80 9.53
C GLY A 25 -17.61 1.89 8.00
N SER A 26 -16.65 2.63 7.43
CA SER A 26 -16.60 2.83 5.97
C SER A 26 -15.89 1.67 5.26
N PRO A 27 -16.11 1.53 3.94
CA PRO A 27 -15.19 0.79 3.09
C PRO A 27 -13.75 1.29 3.23
N CYS A 28 -12.80 0.39 3.08
CA CYS A 28 -11.38 0.69 3.13
C CYS A 28 -10.58 -0.09 2.08
N ALA A 29 -9.37 0.40 1.83
CA ALA A 29 -8.35 -0.33 1.09
C ALA A 29 -7.18 -0.63 2.01
N VAL A 30 -6.64 -1.84 1.90
CA VAL A 30 -5.36 -2.22 2.50
C VAL A 30 -4.31 -2.25 1.41
N ILE A 31 -3.24 -1.48 1.56
CA ILE A 31 -2.17 -1.35 0.58
C ILE A 31 -0.94 -2.06 1.12
N ASP A 32 -0.37 -2.94 0.29
CA ASP A 32 0.88 -3.66 0.53
C ASP A 32 0.91 -4.45 1.86
N PRO A 33 -0.10 -5.31 2.16
CA PRO A 33 -0.03 -6.19 3.33
C PRO A 33 1.17 -7.15 3.25
N VAL A 34 1.88 -7.27 4.35
CA VAL A 34 3.06 -8.16 4.49
C VAL A 34 2.65 -9.45 5.18
N LEU A 35 3.16 -10.58 4.65
CA LEU A 35 3.17 -11.85 5.37
C LEU A 35 4.54 -12.07 5.98
N ASP A 36 4.59 -12.25 7.30
CA ASP A 36 5.84 -12.44 8.03
C ASP A 36 6.51 -13.76 7.61
N PHE A 37 7.74 -13.68 7.09
CA PHE A 37 8.51 -14.85 6.66
C PHE A 37 9.90 -14.82 7.29
N ASP A 38 9.95 -15.25 8.56
CA ASP A 38 11.18 -15.52 9.30
C ASP A 38 11.50 -17.03 9.29
N ALA A 39 12.38 -17.50 10.18
CA ALA A 39 12.71 -18.92 10.37
C ALA A 39 11.47 -19.83 10.61
N ALA A 40 10.34 -19.24 11.02
CA ALA A 40 9.03 -19.87 11.03
C ALA A 40 7.99 -18.91 10.43
N PRO A 41 7.06 -19.40 9.58
CA PRO A 41 6.00 -18.56 9.04
C PRO A 41 5.10 -18.06 10.18
N SER A 42 4.79 -16.76 10.16
CA SER A 42 3.87 -16.15 11.12
C SER A 42 2.89 -15.22 10.41
N THR A 43 1.82 -14.83 11.11
CA THR A 43 0.79 -13.94 10.55
C THR A 43 0.62 -12.68 11.40
N HIS A 44 1.60 -12.34 12.24
CA HIS A 44 1.52 -11.23 13.17
C HIS A 44 1.20 -9.88 12.49
N SER A 45 1.84 -9.58 11.36
CA SER A 45 1.58 -8.36 10.59
C SER A 45 0.15 -8.34 10.04
N ILE A 46 -0.36 -9.48 9.59
CA ILE A 46 -1.76 -9.62 9.16
C ILE A 46 -2.73 -9.47 10.32
N GLU A 47 -2.47 -10.08 11.48
CA GLU A 47 -3.34 -9.96 12.66
C GLU A 47 -3.48 -8.50 13.11
N ARG A 48 -2.40 -7.71 13.00
CA ARG A 48 -2.45 -6.27 13.32
C ARG A 48 -3.37 -5.50 12.38
N LEU A 49 -3.36 -5.83 11.08
CA LEU A 49 -4.25 -5.22 10.09
C LEU A 49 -5.70 -5.62 10.35
N VAL A 50 -5.96 -6.91 10.57
CA VAL A 50 -7.30 -7.45 10.86
C VAL A 50 -7.87 -6.81 12.13
N ALA A 51 -7.09 -6.75 13.22
CA ALA A 51 -7.53 -6.15 14.47
C ALA A 51 -7.88 -4.66 14.31
N PHE A 52 -7.19 -3.93 13.44
CA PHE A 52 -7.53 -2.53 13.16
C PHE A 52 -8.83 -2.41 12.37
N VAL A 53 -8.99 -3.21 11.31
CA VAL A 53 -10.21 -3.30 10.50
C VAL A 53 -11.42 -3.57 11.40
N GLU A 54 -11.34 -4.58 12.27
CA GLU A 54 -12.40 -4.95 13.21
C GLU A 54 -12.69 -3.84 14.22
N LYS A 55 -11.65 -3.27 14.85
CA LYS A 55 -11.79 -2.18 15.83
C LYS A 55 -12.50 -0.96 15.25
N LYS A 56 -12.24 -0.64 13.98
CA LYS A 56 -12.82 0.49 13.25
C LYS A 56 -14.10 0.11 12.49
N ARG A 57 -14.51 -1.16 12.54
CA ARG A 57 -15.65 -1.76 11.79
C ARG A 57 -15.57 -1.49 10.29
N LEU A 58 -14.36 -1.48 9.74
CA LEU A 58 -14.15 -1.21 8.32
C LEU A 58 -14.57 -2.42 7.48
N GLU A 59 -15.03 -2.15 6.27
CA GLU A 59 -15.29 -3.17 5.25
C GLU A 59 -14.12 -3.15 4.25
N VAL A 60 -13.37 -4.24 4.14
CA VAL A 60 -12.25 -4.30 3.21
C VAL A 60 -12.81 -4.50 1.80
N GLU A 61 -12.77 -3.44 1.00
CA GLU A 61 -13.20 -3.48 -0.41
C GLU A 61 -12.03 -3.89 -1.31
N TRP A 62 -10.84 -3.34 -1.02
CA TRP A 62 -9.64 -3.54 -1.83
C TRP A 62 -8.44 -3.97 -1.01
N ILE A 63 -7.68 -4.91 -1.55
CA ILE A 63 -6.35 -5.29 -1.11
C ILE A 63 -5.40 -5.02 -2.28
N LEU A 64 -4.70 -3.90 -2.20
CA LEU A 64 -3.90 -3.35 -3.29
C LEU A 64 -2.43 -3.72 -3.13
N GLN A 65 -1.79 -4.01 -4.25
CA GLN A 65 -0.33 -4.20 -4.36
C GLN A 65 0.23 -3.12 -5.27
N THR A 66 1.24 -2.40 -4.79
CA THR A 66 1.96 -1.41 -5.61
C THR A 66 2.88 -2.06 -6.64
N HIS A 67 3.41 -3.27 -6.38
CA HIS A 67 4.33 -3.98 -7.28
C HIS A 67 4.44 -5.47 -6.93
N ALA A 68 5.18 -6.21 -7.75
CA ALA A 68 5.62 -7.57 -7.43
C ALA A 68 6.81 -7.52 -6.46
N TYR A 69 6.67 -8.17 -5.32
CA TYR A 69 7.67 -8.16 -4.26
C TYR A 69 8.79 -9.19 -4.48
N ALA A 70 10.03 -8.72 -4.51
CA ALA A 70 11.21 -9.60 -4.50
C ALA A 70 11.78 -9.86 -3.08
N GLY A 71 11.44 -9.00 -2.11
CA GLY A 71 12.05 -9.00 -0.77
C GLY A 71 11.19 -9.58 0.36
N HIS A 72 9.89 -9.81 0.15
CA HIS A 72 8.99 -10.41 1.13
C HIS A 72 7.78 -11.07 0.47
N LEU A 73 7.04 -11.87 1.22
CA LEU A 73 5.80 -12.49 0.74
C LEU A 73 4.62 -11.54 0.93
N SER A 74 3.82 -11.41 -0.12
CA SER A 74 2.56 -10.66 -0.05
C SER A 74 1.59 -11.33 0.92
N GLY A 75 1.06 -10.55 1.85
CA GLY A 75 0.00 -10.96 2.76
C GLY A 75 -1.40 -10.88 2.17
N ALA A 76 -1.54 -10.52 0.88
CA ALA A 76 -2.84 -10.26 0.26
C ALA A 76 -3.80 -11.45 0.33
N SER A 77 -3.34 -12.66 0.02
CA SER A 77 -4.18 -13.86 0.05
C SER A 77 -4.61 -14.25 1.47
N VAL A 78 -3.69 -14.16 2.44
CA VAL A 78 -3.99 -14.47 3.85
C VAL A 78 -4.96 -13.45 4.43
N LEU A 79 -4.78 -12.17 4.11
CA LEU A 79 -5.69 -11.12 4.52
C LEU A 79 -7.07 -11.29 3.88
N ASN A 80 -7.12 -11.55 2.57
CA ASN A 80 -8.36 -11.80 1.84
C ASN A 80 -9.17 -12.94 2.46
N GLY A 81 -8.52 -14.05 2.82
CA GLY A 81 -9.19 -15.18 3.47
C GLY A 81 -9.77 -14.86 4.86
N ARG A 82 -9.33 -13.78 5.52
CA ARG A 82 -9.80 -13.38 6.85
C ARG A 82 -10.88 -12.31 6.82
N VAL A 83 -10.74 -11.31 5.95
CA VAL A 83 -11.60 -10.11 5.94
C VAL A 83 -12.28 -9.85 4.59
N GLY A 84 -12.05 -10.70 3.58
CA GLY A 84 -12.59 -10.55 2.24
C GLY A 84 -11.90 -9.45 1.42
N GLY A 85 -12.68 -8.81 0.54
CA GLY A 85 -12.20 -7.78 -0.39
C GLY A 85 -11.74 -8.34 -1.73
N LYS A 86 -11.37 -7.44 -2.63
CA LYS A 86 -10.82 -7.75 -3.95
C LYS A 86 -9.33 -7.44 -3.99
N THR A 87 -8.55 -8.35 -4.54
CA THR A 87 -7.13 -8.15 -4.76
C THR A 87 -6.90 -7.37 -6.05
N GLY A 88 -6.01 -6.38 -6.00
CA GLY A 88 -5.75 -5.50 -7.14
C GLY A 88 -4.28 -5.13 -7.28
N ILE A 89 -3.80 -5.07 -8.52
CA ILE A 89 -2.43 -4.67 -8.87
C ILE A 89 -2.43 -3.96 -10.23
N GLY A 90 -1.40 -3.18 -10.54
CA GLY A 90 -1.21 -2.62 -11.88
C GLY A 90 -1.08 -3.70 -12.95
N ARG A 91 -1.66 -3.44 -14.13
CA ARG A 91 -1.67 -4.38 -15.26
C ARG A 91 -0.29 -4.79 -15.76
N SER A 92 0.73 -3.95 -15.53
CA SER A 92 2.13 -4.23 -15.85
C SER A 92 2.69 -5.50 -15.16
N ILE A 93 1.99 -6.06 -14.16
CA ILE A 93 2.31 -7.37 -13.58
C ILE A 93 2.34 -8.48 -14.64
N VAL A 94 1.56 -8.36 -15.71
CA VAL A 94 1.53 -9.33 -16.81
C VAL A 94 2.89 -9.39 -17.50
N ASP A 95 3.53 -8.24 -17.70
CA ASP A 95 4.85 -8.15 -18.33
C ASP A 95 5.93 -8.75 -17.42
N VAL A 96 5.91 -8.42 -16.12
CA VAL A 96 6.83 -8.99 -15.13
C VAL A 96 6.71 -10.52 -15.08
N ARG A 97 5.47 -11.05 -15.06
CA ARG A 97 5.24 -12.50 -15.08
C ARG A 97 5.72 -13.12 -16.38
N SER A 98 5.49 -12.51 -17.53
CA SER A 98 5.99 -13.01 -18.82
C SER A 98 7.52 -13.07 -18.87
N MET A 99 8.22 -12.14 -18.22
CA MET A 99 9.68 -12.17 -18.11
C MET A 99 10.15 -13.30 -17.20
N LEU A 100 9.45 -13.54 -16.09
CA LEU A 100 9.82 -14.57 -15.11
C LEU A 100 9.35 -15.97 -15.49
N SER A 101 8.29 -16.12 -16.29
CA SER A 101 7.73 -17.42 -16.69
C SER A 101 8.71 -18.25 -17.54
N ALA A 102 9.66 -17.58 -18.20
CA ALA A 102 10.75 -18.24 -18.90
C ALA A 102 11.70 -19.01 -17.95
N THR A 103 11.69 -18.68 -16.66
CA THR A 103 12.61 -19.23 -15.63
C THR A 103 11.88 -19.95 -14.50
N LEU A 104 10.65 -19.51 -14.18
CA LEU A 104 9.81 -20.06 -13.11
C LEU A 104 8.55 -20.63 -13.76
N ASP A 105 8.20 -21.88 -13.46
CA ASP A 105 7.00 -22.56 -13.99
C ASP A 105 5.72 -21.97 -13.35
N LEU A 106 5.42 -20.72 -13.68
CA LEU A 106 4.32 -19.93 -13.16
C LEU A 106 3.07 -20.14 -14.01
N SER A 107 1.91 -20.22 -13.37
CA SER A 107 0.62 -20.25 -14.07
C SER A 107 0.43 -18.99 -14.94
N SER A 108 -0.34 -19.10 -16.03
CA SER A 108 -0.60 -17.97 -16.94
C SER A 108 -1.40 -16.85 -16.29
N GLU A 109 -2.28 -17.18 -15.35
CA GLU A 109 -3.19 -16.21 -14.74
C GLU A 109 -2.53 -15.47 -13.56
N PRO A 110 -2.62 -14.12 -13.52
CA PRO A 110 -1.93 -13.30 -12.53
C PRO A 110 -2.39 -13.52 -11.08
N GLY A 111 -3.54 -14.16 -10.86
CA GLY A 111 -4.05 -14.50 -9.53
C GLY A 111 -4.61 -13.31 -8.75
N PHE A 112 -4.96 -12.22 -9.44
CA PHE A 112 -5.58 -11.01 -8.88
C PHE A 112 -6.99 -10.85 -9.43
N ASP A 113 -7.90 -10.31 -8.61
CA ASP A 113 -9.28 -10.05 -9.03
C ASP A 113 -9.38 -8.90 -10.04
N HIS A 114 -8.48 -7.91 -9.93
CA HIS A 114 -8.45 -6.77 -10.84
C HIS A 114 -7.03 -6.36 -11.25
N LEU A 115 -6.86 -6.06 -12.54
CA LEU A 115 -5.61 -5.55 -13.11
C LEU A 115 -5.86 -4.11 -13.58
N PHE A 116 -5.41 -3.15 -12.79
CA PHE A 116 -5.65 -1.74 -13.06
C PHE A 116 -4.86 -1.26 -14.28
N ALA A 117 -5.56 -0.62 -15.21
CA ALA A 117 -4.94 0.10 -16.31
C ALA A 117 -4.27 1.39 -15.81
N PRO A 118 -3.28 1.92 -16.55
CA PRO A 118 -2.77 3.28 -16.32
C PRO A 118 -3.91 4.29 -16.33
N ASP A 119 -3.85 5.26 -15.41
CA ASP A 119 -4.83 6.34 -15.22
C ASP A 119 -6.25 5.89 -14.86
N GLU A 120 -6.45 4.59 -14.57
CA GLU A 120 -7.75 4.05 -14.20
C GLU A 120 -8.24 4.65 -12.88
N VAL A 121 -9.46 5.18 -12.91
CA VAL A 121 -10.15 5.73 -11.74
C VAL A 121 -11.08 4.66 -11.17
N PHE A 122 -11.01 4.49 -9.86
CA PHE A 122 -11.87 3.60 -9.09
C PHE A 122 -12.28 4.25 -7.76
N PHE A 123 -13.07 3.55 -6.97
CA PHE A 123 -13.58 4.05 -5.69
C PHE A 123 -13.31 3.07 -4.56
N ILE A 124 -13.16 3.63 -3.37
CA ILE A 124 -13.13 2.91 -2.09
C ILE A 124 -14.26 3.53 -1.25
N GLY A 125 -15.45 2.94 -1.34
CA GLY A 125 -16.68 3.57 -0.88
C GLY A 125 -16.90 4.96 -1.50
N THR A 126 -16.64 6.02 -0.73
CA THR A 126 -16.81 7.42 -1.16
C THR A 126 -15.50 8.10 -1.58
N LEU A 127 -14.35 7.46 -1.35
CA LEU A 127 -13.05 8.00 -1.73
C LEU A 127 -12.78 7.70 -3.20
N GLN A 128 -12.45 8.72 -3.96
CA GLN A 128 -11.95 8.54 -5.32
C GLN A 128 -10.49 8.12 -5.29
N ALA A 129 -10.15 7.10 -6.07
CA ALA A 129 -8.80 6.62 -6.26
C ALA A 129 -8.44 6.59 -7.75
N GLN A 130 -7.16 6.76 -8.06
CA GLN A 130 -6.63 6.69 -9.41
C GLN A 130 -5.29 5.97 -9.41
N VAL A 131 -5.10 5.09 -10.38
CA VAL A 131 -3.79 4.47 -10.63
C VAL A 131 -2.96 5.42 -11.48
N LEU A 132 -1.78 5.79 -11.00
CA LEU A 132 -0.83 6.61 -11.73
C LEU A 132 0.23 5.72 -12.37
N ALA A 133 0.50 5.99 -13.65
CA ALA A 133 1.64 5.40 -14.34
C ALA A 133 2.95 5.93 -13.72
N MET A 134 3.86 5.02 -13.40
CA MET A 134 5.17 5.39 -12.87
C MET A 134 6.19 5.56 -14.02
N PRO A 135 7.02 6.62 -13.99
CA PRO A 135 8.12 6.75 -14.94
C PRO A 135 9.22 5.73 -14.64
N GLU A 136 10.12 5.55 -15.60
CA GLU A 136 11.38 4.81 -15.41
C GLU A 136 12.14 5.28 -14.15
N PRO A 137 12.85 4.39 -13.41
CA PRO A 137 13.24 3.03 -13.78
C PRO A 137 12.25 1.91 -13.35
N THR A 138 11.02 2.25 -12.95
CA THR A 138 10.04 1.26 -12.46
C THR A 138 8.75 1.26 -13.30
N PRO A 139 8.82 0.91 -14.58
CA PRO A 139 7.66 0.93 -15.48
C PRO A 139 6.58 -0.11 -15.09
N PHE A 140 6.93 -1.07 -14.22
CA PHE A 140 6.04 -2.15 -13.80
C PHE A 140 5.30 -1.87 -12.49
N ASP A 141 5.60 -0.74 -11.85
CA ASP A 141 5.02 -0.41 -10.56
C ASP A 141 3.77 0.47 -10.73
N ALA A 142 2.81 0.25 -9.83
CA ALA A 142 1.60 1.04 -9.72
C ALA A 142 1.70 1.99 -8.52
N ALA A 143 1.33 3.24 -8.75
CA ALA A 143 1.07 4.19 -7.69
C ALA A 143 -0.43 4.43 -7.55
N PHE A 144 -0.93 4.48 -6.33
CA PHE A 144 -2.34 4.75 -6.05
C PHE A 144 -2.46 6.14 -5.46
N MET A 145 -3.14 7.04 -6.17
CA MET A 145 -3.57 8.32 -5.62
C MET A 145 -4.99 8.17 -5.11
N ILE A 146 -5.18 8.25 -3.79
CA ILE A 146 -6.48 8.16 -3.14
C ILE A 146 -6.78 9.55 -2.58
N GLU A 147 -7.74 10.24 -3.19
CA GLU A 147 -7.99 11.66 -2.97
C GLU A 147 -6.70 12.47 -3.13
N ASP A 148 -6.14 12.96 -2.03
CA ASP A 148 -4.93 13.77 -1.98
C ASP A 148 -3.72 13.01 -1.38
N ALA A 149 -3.88 11.72 -1.09
CA ALA A 149 -2.84 10.84 -0.57
C ALA A 149 -2.29 9.94 -1.69
N LEU A 150 -0.98 10.05 -1.94
CA LEU A 150 -0.26 9.24 -2.92
C LEU A 150 0.50 8.10 -2.22
N PHE A 151 0.24 6.87 -2.66
CA PHE A 151 0.91 5.66 -2.23
C PHE A 151 1.79 5.14 -3.36
N VAL A 152 3.09 5.14 -3.14
CA VAL A 152 4.11 4.75 -4.10
C VAL A 152 5.06 3.73 -3.48
N VAL A 153 5.60 2.88 -4.33
CA VAL A 153 6.76 2.04 -4.03
C VAL A 153 8.03 2.88 -3.85
N ASP A 154 9.12 2.22 -3.49
CA ASP A 154 10.47 2.70 -3.18
C ASP A 154 11.17 3.59 -4.23
N THR A 155 10.48 4.09 -5.26
CA THR A 155 11.09 4.85 -6.37
C THR A 155 11.45 6.30 -6.06
N LEU A 156 10.88 6.92 -5.02
CA LEU A 156 11.22 8.33 -4.71
C LEU A 156 12.51 8.42 -3.88
N PHE A 157 13.65 8.39 -4.57
CA PHE A 157 14.97 8.72 -4.01
C PHE A 157 14.98 10.13 -3.40
N MET A 158 15.32 10.24 -2.11
CA MET A 158 15.88 11.47 -1.54
C MET A 158 17.41 11.31 -1.53
N PRO A 159 18.19 12.23 -2.11
CA PRO A 159 19.62 12.02 -2.38
C PRO A 159 20.51 11.82 -1.14
N GLU A 160 20.00 12.01 0.08
CA GLU A 160 20.82 12.00 1.29
C GLU A 160 20.51 10.86 2.28
N VAL A 161 19.47 10.03 2.06
CA VAL A 161 19.01 9.09 3.11
C VAL A 161 18.67 7.67 2.61
N GLY A 162 18.95 7.32 1.36
CA GLY A 162 18.56 6.01 0.80
C GLY A 162 17.04 5.88 0.56
N ALA A 163 16.62 4.75 0.01
CA ALA A 163 15.24 4.49 -0.42
C ALA A 163 14.29 4.25 0.78
N TRP A 164 13.12 4.89 0.77
CA TRP A 164 12.06 4.71 1.76
C TRP A 164 10.68 4.72 1.09
N ARG A 165 9.80 3.80 1.49
CA ARG A 165 8.36 3.79 1.14
C ARG A 165 7.65 4.99 1.75
N ARG A 166 6.89 5.74 0.95
CA ARG A 166 6.29 7.02 1.39
C ARG A 166 4.82 7.14 1.01
N VAL A 167 4.04 7.68 1.95
CA VAL A 167 2.74 8.30 1.68
C VAL A 167 2.97 9.80 1.54
N CYS A 168 2.61 10.39 0.41
CA CYS A 168 2.66 11.84 0.20
C CYS A 168 1.24 12.41 0.23
N VAL A 169 0.91 13.19 1.26
CA VAL A 169 -0.40 13.88 1.40
C VAL A 169 -0.25 15.33 0.97
N ARG A 170 -1.09 15.82 0.04
CA ARG A 170 -0.99 17.19 -0.51
C ARG A 170 -1.86 18.17 0.31
N GLY A 171 -1.25 18.92 1.23
CA GLY A 171 -1.94 19.97 1.99
C GLY A 171 -2.28 21.26 1.19
N PRO A 172 -3.16 22.15 1.69
CA PRO A 172 -3.57 23.38 1.01
C PRO A 172 -2.43 24.43 0.91
N ALA A 173 -2.44 25.19 -0.19
CA ALA A 173 -1.35 26.05 -0.67
C ALA A 173 -0.96 27.26 0.23
N SER A 174 -1.63 27.50 1.36
CA SER A 174 -1.31 28.60 2.27
C SER A 174 -0.26 28.27 3.35
N LEU A 175 0.31 27.06 3.32
CA LEU A 175 1.39 26.62 4.20
C LEU A 175 2.63 26.27 3.37
N ALA A 176 3.31 27.30 2.87
CA ALA A 176 4.70 27.19 2.45
C ALA A 176 5.55 26.79 3.68
N GLY A 177 5.74 25.48 3.88
CA GLY A 177 6.55 24.94 4.98
C GLY A 177 6.18 23.56 5.54
N HIS A 178 5.17 22.86 5.02
CA HIS A 178 4.77 21.53 5.53
C HIS A 178 4.77 20.41 4.48
N ALA A 179 5.85 20.32 3.70
CA ALA A 179 6.29 19.04 3.16
C ALA A 179 7.21 18.40 4.23
N CYS A 180 6.86 17.19 4.70
CA CYS A 180 7.67 16.31 5.54
C CYS A 180 8.57 17.00 6.60
N ARG A 181 8.06 17.28 7.81
CA ARG A 181 8.93 17.61 8.95
C ARG A 181 9.49 16.33 9.58
N PHE A 182 10.81 16.16 9.51
CA PHE A 182 11.58 15.20 10.30
C PHE A 182 12.09 15.85 11.60
N PRO A 183 12.01 15.19 12.77
CA PRO A 183 12.77 15.61 13.95
C PRO A 183 14.22 15.08 13.87
N SER A 184 15.18 15.93 14.20
CA SER A 184 16.63 15.72 14.04
C SER A 184 17.29 14.77 15.03
N ASN A 185 16.53 13.96 15.79
CA ASN A 185 17.08 13.10 16.82
C ASN A 185 16.40 11.74 16.80
N GLY A 186 16.89 10.83 15.95
CA GLY A 186 16.99 9.37 16.12
C GLY A 186 15.87 8.55 16.79
N THR A 187 14.68 9.09 17.04
CA THR A 187 13.57 8.40 17.69
C THR A 187 12.23 9.01 17.32
N ARG A 188 11.33 8.13 16.85
CA ARG A 188 9.87 8.13 16.97
C ARG A 188 8.97 8.88 15.96
N THR A 189 7.90 8.13 15.69
CA THR A 189 6.47 8.49 15.52
C THR A 189 6.01 9.16 14.24
N CYS A 190 5.24 8.39 13.46
CA CYS A 190 4.21 8.91 12.58
C CYS A 190 3.21 9.73 13.44
N LEU A 191 3.04 11.02 13.12
CA LEU A 191 2.02 11.86 13.73
C LEU A 191 0.63 11.41 13.24
N GLY A 192 0.05 10.44 13.94
CA GLY A 192 -1.39 10.30 14.00
C GLY A 192 -1.94 11.45 14.85
N ARG A 193 -2.91 12.19 14.30
CA ARG A 193 -3.67 13.20 15.03
C ARG A 193 -4.44 12.48 16.15
N GLN A 194 -3.87 12.45 17.37
CA GLN A 194 -4.63 12.16 18.58
C GLN A 194 -5.39 13.44 18.94
N ASP A 195 -6.61 13.56 18.42
CA ASP A 195 -7.57 14.49 19.01
C ASP A 195 -7.92 13.98 20.41
N ARG A 196 -7.78 14.88 21.40
CA ARG A 196 -8.33 14.73 22.75
C ARG A 196 -9.84 14.91 22.71
#